data_AF-A0A1A8IKM6-F1
#
_entry.id   AF-A0A1A8IKM6-F1
#
_cell.length_a   1.000
_cell.length_b   1.000
_cell.length_c   1.000
_cell.angle_alpha   90.00
_cell.angle_beta   90.00
_cell.angle_gamma   90.00
#
_symmetry.space_group_name_H-M   'P 1'
#
loop_
_entity.id
_entity.type
_entity.pdbx_description
1 polymer ?
#
loop_
_entity_poly.entity_id
_entity_poly.type
_entity_poly.pdbx_seq_one_letter_code
_entity_poly.pdbx_strand_id
1 'polypeptide(L)'
;MDNVWSIIKTHSIKVKISSCLVLAMDIGGLETVVANSAYVSARGSMDGNAAAAMRDKKMRSRLKLPNIRDCQHMKATVDSTFQSMCIKQPIGKRLFQQFLDSNAAHKSAAELWKDIEDYNTCLEQDRLQKARKMVNTYYESSSKTFCSFLEEKAVIRVKEDLKNVREDLFKESEKQLIKHLEKEALGGFKNSMYFLRFIQFKWLESQPVDEDWFMDFRVLGKGGFG
;
A
#
# COMPACT_ATOMS: atom_id res chain seq x y z
N MET A 1 76.61 33.64 -22.51
CA MET A 1 77.54 32.70 -21.88
C MET A 1 76.89 31.32 -21.94
N ASP A 2 77.05 30.68 -23.11
CA ASP A 2 77.75 29.40 -23.31
C ASP A 2 77.58 28.34 -22.20
N ASN A 3 77.35 27.06 -22.45
CA ASN A 3 77.20 26.19 -23.62
C ASN A 3 76.62 24.87 -23.02
N VAL A 4 76.01 23.93 -23.73
CA VAL A 4 76.71 22.90 -24.52
C VAL A 4 75.66 22.12 -25.34
N TRP A 5 75.82 22.20 -26.67
CA TRP A 5 75.71 21.16 -27.72
C TRP A 5 75.42 19.69 -27.30
N SER A 6 74.83 18.75 -28.05
CA SER A 6 74.47 18.60 -29.47
C SER A 6 73.95 17.15 -29.67
N ILE A 7 72.91 17.01 -30.51
CA ILE A 7 72.67 15.97 -31.55
C ILE A 7 72.82 14.46 -31.20
N ILE A 8 71.78 13.65 -31.48
CA ILE A 8 71.76 12.58 -32.51
C ILE A 8 70.32 12.07 -32.75
N LYS A 9 70.00 11.91 -34.04
CA LYS A 9 68.75 11.48 -34.67
C LYS A 9 68.43 9.99 -34.48
N THR A 10 67.22 9.65 -34.96
CA THR A 10 66.79 8.42 -35.66
C THR A 10 66.29 7.24 -34.82
N HIS A 11 64.96 7.02 -34.79
CA HIS A 11 64.31 6.01 -35.66
C HIS A 11 62.77 6.15 -35.65
N SER A 12 62.18 6.20 -36.84
CA SER A 12 60.75 6.02 -37.09
C SER A 12 60.36 4.57 -36.87
N ILE A 13 59.33 4.31 -36.08
CA ILE A 13 58.52 3.09 -36.18
C ILE A 13 57.06 3.50 -36.29
N LYS A 14 56.56 3.52 -37.53
CA LYS A 14 55.14 3.39 -37.84
C LYS A 14 54.73 1.96 -37.51
N VAL A 15 53.82 1.76 -36.56
CA VAL A 15 52.99 0.56 -36.53
C VAL A 15 51.52 0.97 -36.55
N LYS A 16 51.00 0.93 -37.77
CA LYS A 16 49.68 0.45 -38.20
C LYS A 16 48.61 0.38 -37.10
N ILE A 17 47.70 1.35 -37.19
CA ILE A 17 46.29 1.18 -36.87
C ILE A 17 45.79 0.00 -37.71
N SER A 18 45.58 -1.16 -37.07
CA SER A 18 44.77 -2.23 -37.65
C SER A 18 43.39 -2.14 -37.01
N SER A 19 42.47 -1.61 -37.81
CA SER A 19 41.04 -1.78 -37.70
C SER A 19 40.68 -3.22 -37.29
N CYS A 20 40.28 -3.37 -36.03
CA CYS A 20 39.40 -4.46 -35.60
C CYS A 20 38.18 -3.79 -34.95
N LEU A 21 37.47 -3.01 -35.76
CA LEU A 21 36.09 -2.64 -35.50
C LEU A 21 35.24 -3.74 -36.14
N VAL A 22 34.18 -4.12 -35.44
CA VAL A 22 33.12 -5.07 -35.85
C VAL A 22 33.45 -6.54 -35.55
N LEU A 23 33.05 -6.97 -34.35
CA LEU A 23 32.15 -8.13 -34.12
C LEU A 23 31.96 -8.47 -32.63
N ALA A 24 32.39 -7.63 -31.68
CA ALA A 24 31.70 -7.55 -30.40
C ALA A 24 30.51 -6.61 -30.56
N MET A 25 29.45 -7.05 -31.25
CA MET A 25 28.13 -6.56 -30.87
C MET A 25 28.01 -6.93 -29.39
N ASP A 26 28.12 -5.89 -28.59
CA ASP A 26 28.21 -5.86 -27.15
C ASP A 26 27.12 -6.75 -26.52
N ILE A 27 27.44 -8.02 -26.24
CA ILE A 27 26.49 -8.95 -25.59
C ILE A 27 26.03 -8.34 -24.26
N GLY A 28 26.94 -7.71 -23.51
CA GLY A 28 26.61 -7.01 -22.27
C GLY A 28 25.75 -5.75 -22.47
N GLY A 29 26.00 -5.00 -23.55
CA GLY A 29 25.17 -3.85 -23.95
C GLY A 29 23.77 -4.27 -24.39
N LEU A 30 23.64 -5.35 -25.16
CA LEU A 30 22.36 -5.91 -25.60
C LEU A 30 21.57 -6.47 -24.41
N GLU A 31 22.22 -7.23 -23.52
CA GLU A 31 21.62 -7.72 -22.27
C GLU A 31 21.11 -6.56 -21.40
N THR A 32 21.90 -5.49 -21.28
CA THR A 32 21.51 -4.29 -20.52
C THR A 32 20.32 -3.58 -21.15
N VAL A 33 20.29 -3.44 -22.48
CA VAL A 33 19.16 -2.82 -23.21
C VAL A 33 17.90 -3.67 -23.09
N VAL A 34 18.00 -5.00 -23.22
CA VAL A 34 16.89 -5.94 -23.06
C VAL A 34 16.35 -5.89 -21.63
N ALA A 35 17.21 -5.95 -20.62
CA ALA A 35 16.83 -5.86 -19.21
C ALA A 35 16.18 -4.52 -18.85
N ASN A 36 16.70 -3.42 -19.40
CA ASN A 36 16.11 -2.08 -19.23
C ASN A 36 14.76 -1.95 -19.94
N SER A 37 14.63 -2.50 -21.15
CA SER A 37 13.36 -2.52 -21.89
C SER A 37 12.30 -3.33 -21.12
N ALA A 38 12.63 -4.54 -20.66
CA ALA A 38 11.74 -5.37 -19.86
C ALA A 38 11.32 -4.68 -18.55
N TYR A 39 12.26 -4.03 -17.86
CA TYR A 39 11.98 -3.26 -16.64
C TYR A 39 11.07 -2.06 -16.90
N VAL A 40 11.29 -1.30 -17.97
CA VAL A 40 10.43 -0.17 -18.36
C VAL A 40 9.04 -0.67 -18.75
N SER A 41 8.93 -1.78 -19.48
CA SER A 41 7.65 -2.41 -19.81
C SER A 41 6.90 -2.92 -18.58
N ALA A 42 7.60 -3.52 -17.61
CA ALA A 42 7.02 -3.95 -16.34
C ALA A 42 6.56 -2.77 -15.47
N ARG A 43 7.25 -1.62 -15.55
CA ARG A 43 6.87 -0.37 -14.88
C ARG A 43 5.82 0.44 -15.63
N GLY A 44 5.66 0.22 -16.93
CA GLY A 44 4.98 1.12 -17.85
C GLY A 44 3.64 0.61 -18.36
N SER A 45 2.62 0.71 -17.52
CA SER A 45 1.36 1.37 -17.90
C SER A 45 0.60 1.76 -16.63
N MET A 46 0.28 3.05 -16.50
CA MET A 46 -0.68 3.56 -15.51
C MET A 46 -2.09 2.98 -15.73
N ASP A 47 -2.35 2.43 -16.92
CA ASP A 47 -3.47 1.54 -17.18
C ASP A 47 -3.06 0.11 -16.81
N GLY A 48 -3.62 -0.41 -15.71
CA GLY A 48 -3.31 -1.72 -15.12
C GLY A 48 -3.45 -2.96 -16.05
N ASN A 49 -3.76 -2.78 -17.33
CA ASN A 49 -3.88 -3.83 -18.34
C ASN A 49 -2.53 -4.40 -18.79
N ALA A 50 -1.45 -3.61 -18.90
CA ALA A 50 -0.14 -4.12 -19.31
C ALA A 50 0.51 -4.97 -18.19
N ALA A 51 0.40 -4.53 -16.93
CA ALA A 51 0.80 -5.32 -15.77
C ALA A 51 -0.05 -6.59 -15.61
N ALA A 52 -1.32 -6.58 -16.03
CA ALA A 52 -2.18 -7.75 -16.01
C ALA A 52 -1.78 -8.83 -17.05
N ALA A 53 -1.22 -8.43 -18.19
CA ALA A 53 -0.73 -9.34 -19.24
C ALA A 53 0.54 -10.11 -18.81
N MET A 54 1.33 -9.53 -17.89
CA MET A 54 2.52 -10.16 -17.32
C MET A 54 2.22 -11.04 -16.08
N ARG A 55 0.99 -10.98 -15.53
CA ARG A 55 0.59 -11.82 -14.40
C ARG A 55 0.29 -13.24 -14.86
N ASP A 56 1.32 -14.08 -14.76
CA ASP A 56 1.29 -15.51 -15.02
C ASP A 56 0.02 -16.18 -14.44
N LYS A 57 -0.66 -16.96 -15.30
CA LYS A 57 -1.86 -17.72 -14.95
C LYS A 57 -1.58 -18.71 -13.82
N LYS A 58 -0.37 -19.28 -13.77
CA LYS A 58 0.07 -20.17 -12.68
C LYS A 58 0.18 -19.36 -11.38
N MET A 59 0.80 -18.18 -11.34
CA MET A 59 0.82 -17.32 -10.14
C MET A 59 -0.59 -16.97 -9.63
N ARG A 60 -1.50 -16.58 -10.51
CA ARG A 60 -2.90 -16.30 -10.10
C ARG A 60 -3.60 -17.52 -9.51
N SER A 61 -3.28 -18.72 -10.02
CA SER A 61 -3.83 -19.96 -9.49
C SER A 61 -3.32 -20.29 -8.09
N ARG A 62 -2.08 -19.91 -7.76
CA ARG A 62 -1.48 -20.05 -6.42
C ARG A 62 -2.13 -19.10 -5.39
N LEU A 63 -2.69 -17.97 -5.84
CA LEU A 63 -3.37 -16.98 -4.98
C LEU A 63 -4.86 -17.27 -4.74
N LYS A 64 -5.36 -18.43 -5.18
CA LYS A 64 -6.75 -18.82 -4.92
C LYS A 64 -6.95 -19.06 -3.43
N LEU A 65 -8.01 -18.48 -2.88
CA LEU A 65 -8.34 -18.68 -1.48
C LEU A 65 -8.76 -20.14 -1.25
N PRO A 66 -8.19 -20.80 -0.23
CA PRO A 66 -8.51 -22.20 0.13
C PRO A 66 -9.95 -22.35 0.64
N ASN A 67 -10.43 -23.58 0.82
CA ASN A 67 -11.73 -23.77 1.46
C ASN A 67 -11.68 -23.32 2.93
N ILE A 68 -12.81 -22.84 3.45
CA ILE A 68 -12.91 -22.42 4.87
C ILE A 68 -12.52 -23.56 5.81
N ARG A 69 -12.84 -24.82 5.46
CA ARG A 69 -12.48 -26.02 6.24
C ARG A 69 -10.97 -26.17 6.41
N ASP A 70 -10.21 -25.89 5.36
CA ASP A 70 -8.74 -26.04 5.35
C ASP A 70 -8.05 -25.00 6.25
N CYS A 71 -8.73 -23.87 6.53
CA CYS A 71 -8.19 -22.76 7.29
C CYS A 71 -8.65 -22.72 8.75
N GLN A 72 -9.43 -23.69 9.23
CA GLN A 72 -10.04 -23.59 10.57
C GLN A 72 -8.99 -23.47 11.68
N HIS A 73 -7.87 -24.19 11.55
CA HIS A 73 -6.76 -24.17 12.51
C HIS A 73 -6.15 -22.77 12.68
N MET A 74 -6.20 -21.92 11.64
CA MET A 74 -5.68 -20.55 11.68
C MET A 74 -6.40 -19.65 12.68
N LYS A 75 -7.64 -19.98 13.06
CA LYS A 75 -8.35 -19.22 14.10
C LYS A 75 -7.64 -19.22 15.45
N ALA A 76 -6.85 -20.26 15.74
CA ALA A 76 -6.11 -20.40 16.99
C ALA A 76 -4.75 -19.70 16.97
N THR A 77 -4.17 -19.49 15.79
CA THR A 77 -2.81 -18.95 15.64
C THR A 77 -2.79 -17.46 15.28
N VAL A 78 -3.84 -16.98 14.60
CA VAL A 78 -3.93 -15.59 14.15
C VAL A 78 -4.22 -14.67 15.33
N ASP A 79 -3.47 -13.58 15.43
CA ASP A 79 -3.79 -12.46 16.32
C ASP A 79 -5.15 -11.85 15.94
N SER A 80 -6.15 -12.15 16.75
CA SER A 80 -7.54 -11.70 16.58
C SER A 80 -7.89 -10.51 17.46
N THR A 81 -6.90 -9.78 17.98
CA THR A 81 -7.14 -8.48 18.64
C THR A 81 -7.69 -7.47 17.64
N PHE A 82 -8.62 -6.61 18.08
CA PHE A 82 -9.26 -5.64 17.19
C PHE A 82 -8.26 -4.69 16.54
N GLN A 83 -7.31 -4.17 17.32
CA GLN A 83 -6.26 -3.27 16.84
C GLN A 83 -5.42 -3.91 15.74
N SER A 84 -5.06 -5.19 15.88
CA SER A 84 -4.28 -5.89 14.87
C SER A 84 -5.10 -6.17 13.62
N MET A 85 -6.27 -6.79 13.79
CA MET A 85 -7.09 -7.31 12.69
C MET A 85 -7.83 -6.22 11.92
N CYS A 86 -8.48 -5.29 12.62
CA CYS A 86 -9.43 -4.36 12.02
C CYS A 86 -8.86 -2.96 11.79
N ILE A 87 -7.70 -2.64 12.37
CA ILE A 87 -7.07 -1.31 12.25
C ILE A 87 -5.75 -1.40 11.48
N LYS A 88 -4.79 -2.21 11.96
CA LYS A 88 -3.43 -2.28 11.39
C LYS A 88 -3.36 -3.07 10.10
N GLN A 89 -4.11 -4.16 9.97
CA GLN A 89 -4.08 -5.02 8.79
C GLN A 89 -5.07 -4.51 7.72
N PRO A 90 -4.62 -4.08 6.52
CA PRO A 90 -5.49 -3.47 5.52
C PRO A 90 -6.63 -4.36 5.04
N ILE A 91 -6.36 -5.66 4.82
CA ILE A 91 -7.37 -6.64 4.40
C ILE A 91 -8.41 -6.83 5.50
N GLY A 92 -7.99 -6.96 6.75
CA GLY A 92 -8.90 -7.14 7.88
C GLY A 92 -9.74 -5.90 8.13
N LYS A 93 -9.15 -4.69 8.06
CA LYS A 93 -9.86 -3.42 8.09
C LYS A 93 -10.92 -3.31 6.99
N ARG A 94 -10.57 -3.67 5.75
CA ARG A 94 -11.50 -3.65 4.61
C ARG A 94 -12.67 -4.61 4.81
N LEU A 95 -12.40 -5.84 5.27
CA LEU A 95 -13.43 -6.84 5.56
C LEU A 95 -14.33 -6.40 6.71
N PHE A 96 -13.76 -5.74 7.73
CA PHE A 96 -14.52 -5.18 8.83
C PHE A 96 -15.44 -4.04 8.35
N GLN A 97 -14.95 -3.11 7.53
CA GLN A 97 -15.79 -2.08 6.91
C GLN A 97 -16.93 -2.67 6.07
N GLN A 98 -16.67 -3.73 5.29
CA GLN A 98 -17.73 -4.44 4.54
C GLN A 98 -18.77 -5.10 5.46
N PHE A 99 -18.33 -5.65 6.59
CA PHE A 99 -19.24 -6.16 7.61
C PHE A 99 -20.11 -5.04 8.19
N LEU A 100 -19.53 -3.88 8.54
CA LEU A 100 -20.29 -2.75 9.05
C LEU A 100 -21.32 -2.24 8.03
N ASP A 101 -20.94 -2.16 6.74
CA ASP A 101 -21.85 -1.75 5.66
C ASP A 101 -23.04 -2.71 5.49
N SER A 102 -22.87 -4.00 5.83
CA SER A 102 -23.93 -5.00 5.74
C SER A 102 -24.94 -4.94 6.90
N ASN A 103 -24.63 -4.20 7.97
CA ASN A 103 -25.47 -4.12 9.17
C ASN A 103 -25.94 -2.68 9.42
N ALA A 104 -27.25 -2.47 9.29
CA ALA A 104 -27.87 -1.16 9.50
C ALA A 104 -27.56 -0.55 10.88
N ALA A 105 -27.35 -1.38 11.92
CA ALA A 105 -27.04 -0.91 13.27
C ALA A 105 -25.69 -0.16 13.36
N HIS A 106 -24.75 -0.42 12.45
CA HIS A 106 -23.43 0.21 12.46
C HIS A 106 -23.24 1.25 11.36
N LYS A 107 -24.28 1.54 10.58
CA LYS A 107 -24.19 2.35 9.37
C LYS A 107 -23.61 3.75 9.65
N SER A 108 -24.13 4.47 10.64
CA SER A 108 -23.65 5.83 10.96
C SER A 108 -22.20 5.84 11.44
N ALA A 109 -21.79 4.84 12.22
CA ALA A 109 -20.40 4.69 12.66
C ALA A 109 -19.46 4.36 11.49
N ALA A 110 -19.90 3.51 10.55
CA ALA A 110 -19.14 3.17 9.35
C ALA A 110 -18.97 4.36 8.40
N GLU A 111 -20.04 5.15 8.20
CA GLU A 111 -20.03 6.36 7.39
C GLU A 111 -19.14 7.44 8.03
N LEU A 112 -19.23 7.66 9.35
CA LEU A 112 -18.34 8.57 10.06
C LEU A 112 -16.87 8.14 9.91
N TRP A 113 -16.56 6.85 10.02
CA TRP A 113 -15.18 6.37 9.87
C TRP A 113 -14.65 6.69 8.48
N LYS A 114 -15.41 6.34 7.44
CA LYS A 114 -15.06 6.66 6.06
C LYS A 114 -14.79 8.15 5.92
N ASP A 115 -15.73 9.00 6.31
CA ASP A 115 -15.61 10.45 6.18
C ASP A 115 -14.41 11.05 6.96
N ILE A 116 -14.01 10.46 8.09
CA ILE A 116 -12.78 10.84 8.81
C ILE A 116 -11.52 10.51 7.99
N GLU A 117 -11.42 9.29 7.44
CA GLU A 117 -10.29 8.92 6.57
C GLU A 117 -10.20 9.85 5.37
N ASP A 118 -11.36 10.10 4.79
CA ASP A 118 -11.58 10.95 3.64
C ASP A 118 -11.24 12.41 3.93
N TYR A 119 -11.43 12.88 5.16
CA TYR A 119 -11.00 14.21 5.63
C TYR A 119 -9.48 14.28 5.78
N ASN A 120 -8.86 13.24 6.32
CA ASN A 120 -7.42 13.19 6.53
C ASN A 120 -6.63 13.20 5.22
N THR A 121 -7.20 12.70 4.12
CA THR A 121 -6.56 12.67 2.80
C THR A 121 -7.00 13.78 1.85
N CYS A 122 -8.00 14.61 2.22
CA CYS A 122 -8.48 15.65 1.30
C CYS A 122 -7.59 16.90 1.28
N LEU A 123 -7.68 17.63 0.17
CA LEU A 123 -6.96 18.89 -0.03
C LEU A 123 -7.45 19.95 0.95
N GLU A 124 -6.53 20.82 1.39
CA GLU A 124 -6.80 21.85 2.40
C GLU A 124 -7.99 22.75 2.05
N GLN A 125 -8.12 23.11 0.78
CA GLN A 125 -9.24 23.92 0.25
C GLN A 125 -10.63 23.29 0.47
N ASP A 126 -10.72 21.95 0.49
CA ASP A 126 -11.99 21.23 0.60
C ASP A 126 -12.33 20.88 2.06
N ARG A 127 -11.33 20.93 2.96
CA ARG A 127 -11.48 20.45 4.33
C ARG A 127 -12.57 21.20 5.10
N LEU A 128 -12.73 22.51 4.93
CA LEU A 128 -13.74 23.30 5.66
C LEU A 128 -15.16 22.85 5.29
N GLN A 129 -15.43 22.69 4.00
CA GLN A 129 -16.73 22.23 3.52
C GLN A 129 -17.02 20.81 4.00
N LYS A 130 -16.01 19.94 3.94
CA LYS A 130 -16.10 18.55 4.42
C LYS A 130 -16.37 18.49 5.92
N ALA A 131 -15.65 19.26 6.72
CA ALA A 131 -15.84 19.30 8.17
C ALA A 131 -17.24 19.80 8.55
N ARG A 132 -17.75 20.85 7.89
CA ARG A 132 -19.13 21.33 8.10
C ARG A 132 -20.16 20.26 7.79
N LYS A 133 -19.99 19.55 6.66
CA LYS A 133 -20.88 18.43 6.29
C LYS A 133 -20.86 17.35 7.37
N MET A 134 -19.68 16.94 7.83
CA MET A 134 -19.53 15.92 8.88
C MET A 134 -20.20 16.35 10.19
N VAL A 135 -20.00 17.60 10.63
CA VAL A 135 -20.62 18.13 11.86
C VAL A 135 -22.15 18.06 11.77
N ASN A 136 -22.73 18.55 10.67
CA ASN A 136 -24.19 18.52 10.49
C ASN A 136 -24.75 17.08 10.39
N THR A 137 -23.94 16.13 9.92
CA THR A 137 -24.37 14.75 9.68
C THR A 137 -24.27 13.88 10.93
N TYR A 138 -23.16 13.97 11.68
CA TYR A 138 -22.85 13.02 12.76
C TYR A 138 -22.83 13.63 14.16
N TYR A 139 -22.67 14.96 14.28
CA TYR A 139 -22.48 15.65 15.56
C TYR A 139 -23.72 16.44 16.01
N GLU A 140 -24.71 16.56 15.13
CA GLU A 140 -25.94 17.27 15.45
C GLU A 140 -27.02 16.31 15.94
N SER A 141 -27.57 16.58 17.12
CA SER A 141 -28.54 15.72 17.80
C SER A 141 -29.85 15.57 17.03
N SER A 142 -30.19 16.55 16.18
CA SER A 142 -31.35 16.50 15.30
C SER A 142 -31.14 15.67 14.02
N SER A 143 -29.89 15.25 13.74
CA SER A 143 -29.58 14.42 12.57
C SER A 143 -30.00 12.96 12.78
N LYS A 144 -30.51 12.33 11.73
CA LYS A 144 -30.83 10.89 11.73
C LYS A 144 -29.60 9.98 11.86
N THR A 145 -28.42 10.49 11.48
CA THR A 145 -27.14 9.79 11.55
C THR A 145 -26.27 10.28 12.71
N PHE A 146 -26.90 10.92 13.70
CA PHE A 146 -26.22 11.37 14.91
C PHE A 146 -25.51 10.21 15.62
N CYS A 147 -24.22 10.39 15.87
CA CYS A 147 -23.38 9.41 16.54
C CYS A 147 -23.41 9.64 18.06
N SER A 148 -24.40 9.05 18.73
CA SER A 148 -24.65 9.22 20.17
C SER A 148 -23.56 8.67 21.09
N PHE A 149 -22.64 7.86 20.55
CA PHE A 149 -21.46 7.37 21.29
C PHE A 149 -20.36 8.42 21.44
N LEU A 150 -20.45 9.57 20.74
CA LEU A 150 -19.51 10.66 20.88
C LEU A 150 -19.77 11.44 22.18
N GLU A 151 -18.74 11.63 22.99
CA GLU A 151 -18.85 12.41 24.21
C GLU A 151 -19.07 13.89 23.91
N GLU A 152 -19.88 14.56 24.72
CA GLU A 152 -20.23 15.97 24.56
C GLU A 152 -18.99 16.88 24.46
N LYS A 153 -17.93 16.59 25.24
CA LYS A 153 -16.65 17.31 25.19
C LYS A 153 -15.98 17.24 23.81
N ALA A 154 -16.00 16.07 23.18
CA ALA A 154 -15.42 15.88 21.84
C ALA A 154 -16.28 16.62 20.79
N VAL A 155 -17.59 16.57 20.93
CA VAL A 155 -18.53 17.30 20.06
C VAL A 155 -18.32 18.81 20.13
N ILE A 156 -18.22 19.38 21.35
CA ILE A 156 -17.97 20.81 21.56
C ILE A 156 -16.63 21.21 20.94
N ARG A 157 -15.55 20.47 21.22
CA ARG A 157 -14.20 20.75 20.65
C ARG A 157 -14.25 20.85 19.13
N VAL A 158 -14.92 19.89 18.47
CA VAL A 158 -15.03 19.88 17.01
C VAL A 158 -15.85 21.07 16.50
N LYS A 159 -16.95 21.42 17.17
CA LYS A 159 -17.81 22.56 16.79
C LYS A 159 -17.10 23.91 16.94
N GLU A 160 -16.33 24.10 18.01
CA GLU A 160 -15.57 25.33 18.28
C GLU A 160 -14.37 25.50 17.33
N ASP A 161 -13.65 24.41 17.06
CA ASP A 161 -12.42 24.41 16.26
C ASP A 161 -12.67 24.24 14.75
N LEU A 162 -13.95 24.20 14.33
CA LEU A 162 -14.37 23.95 12.96
C LEU A 162 -13.79 24.96 11.95
N LYS A 163 -13.48 26.19 12.38
CA LYS A 163 -12.91 27.24 11.53
C LYS A 163 -11.43 27.07 11.25
N ASN A 164 -10.70 26.38 12.12
CA ASN A 164 -9.26 26.20 12.00
C ASN A 164 -8.91 24.98 11.14
N VAL A 165 -9.84 24.03 10.99
CA VAL A 165 -9.77 22.93 10.00
C VAL A 165 -8.44 22.15 10.07
N ARG A 166 -7.98 21.90 11.30
CA ARG A 166 -6.73 21.19 11.53
C ARG A 166 -6.83 19.75 11.07
N GLU A 167 -5.70 19.16 10.71
CA GLU A 167 -5.64 17.75 10.32
C GLU A 167 -6.12 16.82 11.46
N ASP A 168 -5.89 17.21 12.71
CA ASP A 168 -6.28 16.43 13.90
C ASP A 168 -7.66 16.78 14.47
N LEU A 169 -8.49 17.54 13.73
CA LEU A 169 -9.80 18.02 14.19
C LEU A 169 -10.66 16.87 14.74
N PHE A 170 -10.73 15.75 14.00
CA PHE A 170 -11.58 14.60 14.33
C PHE A 170 -10.85 13.47 15.08
N LYS A 171 -9.58 13.66 15.47
CA LYS A 171 -8.75 12.59 16.05
C LYS A 171 -9.33 12.00 17.34
N GLU A 172 -9.97 12.82 18.17
CA GLU A 172 -10.60 12.31 19.39
C GLU A 172 -11.90 11.55 19.10
N SER A 173 -12.72 12.05 18.17
CA SER A 173 -13.90 11.36 17.69
C SER A 173 -13.55 10.02 17.05
N GLU A 174 -12.44 9.95 16.30
CA GLU A 174 -11.92 8.70 15.73
C GLU A 174 -11.58 7.68 16.82
N LYS A 175 -10.92 8.10 17.91
CA LYS A 175 -10.65 7.19 19.04
C LYS A 175 -11.94 6.68 19.69
N GLN A 176 -12.92 7.54 19.90
CA GLN A 176 -14.21 7.14 20.49
C GLN A 176 -14.97 6.20 19.56
N LEU A 177 -14.97 6.47 18.26
CA LEU A 177 -15.53 5.62 17.22
C LEU A 177 -14.88 4.23 17.20
N ILE A 178 -13.54 4.16 17.20
CA ILE A 178 -12.79 2.90 17.21
C ILE A 178 -13.14 2.09 18.47
N LYS A 179 -13.18 2.72 19.66
CA LYS A 179 -13.58 2.06 20.92
C LYS A 179 -15.03 1.56 20.87
N HIS A 180 -15.93 2.35 20.31
CA HIS A 180 -17.33 1.96 20.15
C HIS A 180 -17.47 0.75 19.22
N LEU A 181 -16.82 0.77 18.06
CA LEU A 181 -16.84 -0.34 17.10
C LEU A 181 -16.19 -1.61 17.66
N GLU A 182 -15.10 -1.48 18.43
CA GLU A 182 -14.48 -2.60 19.13
C GLU A 182 -15.47 -3.28 20.10
N LYS A 183 -16.24 -2.48 20.82
CA LYS A 183 -17.22 -2.99 21.79
C LYS A 183 -18.45 -3.60 21.12
N GLU A 184 -19.06 -2.88 20.18
CA GLU A 184 -20.39 -3.20 19.67
C GLU A 184 -20.37 -4.11 18.43
N ALA A 185 -19.33 -4.03 17.59
CA ALA A 185 -19.29 -4.71 16.29
C ALA A 185 -18.31 -5.90 16.24
N LEU A 186 -17.30 -5.96 17.11
CA LEU A 186 -16.25 -6.98 17.05
C LEU A 186 -16.80 -8.41 17.20
N GLY A 187 -17.70 -8.63 18.16
CA GLY A 187 -18.30 -9.95 18.39
C GLY A 187 -19.08 -10.43 17.16
N GLY A 188 -19.90 -9.55 16.58
CA GLY A 188 -20.62 -9.83 15.33
C GLY A 188 -19.69 -10.12 14.16
N PHE A 189 -18.61 -9.34 14.02
CA PHE A 189 -17.61 -9.56 12.99
C PHE A 189 -16.94 -10.93 13.10
N LYS A 190 -16.46 -11.31 14.30
CA LYS A 190 -15.82 -12.61 14.54
C LYS A 190 -16.73 -13.81 14.25
N ASN A 191 -18.04 -13.64 14.37
CA ASN A 191 -19.04 -14.67 14.07
C ASN A 191 -19.54 -14.62 12.60
N SER A 192 -19.06 -13.66 11.81
CA SER A 192 -19.52 -13.45 10.43
C SER A 192 -18.66 -14.18 9.38
N MET A 193 -19.20 -14.27 8.17
CA MET A 193 -18.46 -14.77 7.00
C MET A 193 -17.26 -13.88 6.63
N TYR A 194 -17.26 -12.60 7.01
CA TYR A 194 -16.15 -11.68 6.75
C TYR A 194 -14.91 -12.05 7.56
N PHE A 195 -15.09 -12.51 8.81
CA PHE A 195 -13.97 -13.03 9.60
C PHE A 195 -13.45 -14.35 9.02
N LEU A 196 -14.32 -15.25 8.55
CA LEU A 196 -13.87 -16.46 7.86
C LEU A 196 -13.06 -16.12 6.60
N ARG A 197 -13.46 -15.08 5.86
CA ARG A 197 -12.70 -14.57 4.72
C ARG A 197 -11.34 -14.03 5.14
N PHE A 198 -11.26 -13.29 6.24
CA PHE A 198 -9.99 -12.81 6.79
C PHE A 198 -9.06 -13.98 7.11
N ILE A 199 -9.58 -15.04 7.72
CA ILE A 199 -8.82 -16.25 8.02
C ILE A 199 -8.29 -16.94 6.75
N GLN A 200 -9.05 -16.99 5.65
CA GLN A 200 -8.55 -17.51 4.38
C GLN A 200 -7.37 -16.68 3.84
N PHE A 201 -7.42 -15.35 3.99
CA PHE A 201 -6.28 -14.48 3.61
C PHE A 201 -5.07 -14.70 4.51
N LYS A 202 -5.26 -14.88 5.83
CA LYS A 202 -4.17 -15.18 6.74
C LYS A 202 -3.49 -16.52 6.43
N TRP A 203 -4.27 -17.52 6.02
CA TRP A 203 -3.71 -18.77 5.51
C TRP A 203 -2.89 -18.55 4.23
N LEU A 204 -3.38 -17.73 3.30
CA LEU A 204 -2.65 -17.43 2.06
C LEU A 204 -1.34 -16.69 2.34
N GLU A 205 -1.37 -15.75 3.28
CA GLU A 205 -0.19 -15.01 3.75
C GLU A 205 0.84 -15.90 4.45
N SER A 206 0.41 -17.00 5.07
CA SER A 206 1.31 -17.95 5.74
C SER A 206 1.93 -18.98 4.79
N GLN A 207 1.64 -18.92 3.49
CA GLN A 207 2.21 -19.86 2.53
C GLN A 207 3.70 -19.57 2.29
N PRO A 208 4.51 -20.61 2.00
CA PRO A 208 5.92 -20.41 1.68
C PRO A 208 6.08 -19.57 0.41
N VAL A 209 7.06 -18.67 0.45
CA VAL A 209 7.48 -17.86 -0.70
C VAL A 209 8.85 -18.38 -1.15
N ASP A 210 8.90 -18.88 -2.38
CA ASP A 210 10.08 -19.35 -3.10
C ASP A 210 10.46 -18.41 -4.26
N GLU A 211 11.60 -18.67 -4.90
CA GLU A 211 12.13 -17.91 -6.05
C GLU A 211 11.12 -17.87 -7.22
N ASP A 212 10.31 -18.91 -7.37
CA ASP A 212 9.24 -19.04 -8.36
C ASP A 212 8.15 -17.93 -8.27
N TRP A 213 8.07 -17.17 -7.17
CA TRP A 213 7.18 -16.02 -7.04
C TRP A 213 7.74 -14.72 -7.62
N PHE A 214 9.05 -14.67 -7.87
CA PHE A 214 9.75 -13.47 -8.30
C PHE A 214 10.20 -13.61 -9.76
N MET A 215 10.32 -12.45 -10.41
CA MET A 215 10.90 -12.37 -11.74
C MET A 215 12.00 -11.32 -11.71
N ASP A 216 13.23 -11.77 -11.92
CA ASP A 216 14.38 -10.88 -11.95
C ASP A 216 14.44 -10.15 -13.30
N PHE A 217 14.55 -8.82 -13.22
CA PHE A 217 14.62 -7.98 -14.41
C PHE A 217 16.04 -7.49 -14.66
N ARG A 218 16.61 -6.79 -13.67
CA ARG A 218 17.93 -6.18 -13.79
C ARG A 218 18.55 -5.93 -12.42
N VAL A 219 19.87 -5.81 -12.39
CA VAL A 219 20.62 -5.34 -11.23
C VAL A 219 20.41 -3.83 -11.05
N LEU A 220 20.04 -3.40 -9.85
CA LEU A 220 19.87 -1.97 -9.51
C LEU A 220 21.13 -1.34 -8.92
N GLY A 221 21.99 -2.15 -8.31
CA GLY A 221 23.26 -1.77 -7.70
C GLY A 221 23.93 -3.01 -7.11
N LYS A 222 25.20 -2.90 -6.69
CA LYS A 222 25.94 -3.98 -6.01
C LYS A 222 26.35 -3.52 -4.62
N GLY A 223 25.99 -4.31 -3.60
CA GLY A 223 26.40 -4.11 -2.21
C GLY A 223 27.55 -5.03 -1.79
N GLY A 224 27.90 -5.00 -0.50
CA GLY A 224 29.02 -5.78 0.05
C GLY A 224 28.81 -7.30 0.09
N PHE A 225 27.55 -7.76 0.00
CA PHE A 225 27.19 -9.19 0.03
C PHE A 225 26.32 -9.61 -1.17
N GLY A 226 26.28 -8.79 -2.22
CA GLY A 226 25.32 -8.88 -3.33
C GLY A 226 24.82 -7.50 -3.74
#